data_AF-M2T5T5-F1
#
_entry.id   AF-M2T5T5-F1
#
_cell.length_a   1.000
_cell.length_b   1.000
_cell.length_c   1.000
_cell.angle_alpha   90.00
_cell.angle_beta   90.00
_cell.angle_gamma   90.00
#
_symmetry.space_group_name_H-M   'P 1'
#
loop_
_entity.id
_entity.type
_entity.pdbx_description
1 polymer ?
#
loop_
_entity_poly.entity_id
_entity_poly.type
_entity_poly.pdbx_seq_one_letter_code
_entity_poly.pdbx_strand_id
1 'polypeptide(L)'
;MASSPPTLIFNYDISCPFAYIASTRVQSLARRTNATLIYHPVLLGAIYRATAAPQGAGGSASDVFNSTKKSVTATGMQRTLSRYQIPYHPPPKHPRKTVNALRMLYCVPEQDKRRQLTDRLFRAYWVEGRDVNDDAVLLEIAREAGIHGLDRACFANAEARGELERETGLAIERGAFGVPGFWIPGAGEREGGGRFFWGQDRMHFVEATLLGLSVAAAAGSGKGGQDAWVGVKNLRSLLPRVVHSNQLPFASKSAVRLEFWFDFSSPWAFLGYTQLARLQRTFGPGLEIVLKPFLLGILFRQIGAPNMPMMAVSQAKAEWSRRDHADWTRWWNAVDVQEGQQEGGKGKDGPIKFYWADKFPIRTPTVLRVGIVEPAATKVLYSACWEQNKDVADEAVLQSVLDEAGFNGSDLIARANSPAVKEKLRALTAEAKELGLCGAPTYRVLRRQQDGEFKPVGGLVWGQDEISVVEDLIAGWSPEESNGQVAEVGKVMYEDVQGGKSVGAKL
;
A
#
# COMPACT_ATOMS: atom_id res chain seq x y z
N MET A 1 25.62 25.18 -10.44
CA MET A 1 25.22 25.35 -9.02
C MET A 1 24.51 24.07 -8.61
N ALA A 2 24.84 23.45 -7.48
CA ALA A 2 24.08 22.28 -7.01
C ALA A 2 22.64 22.74 -6.69
N SER A 3 21.64 22.04 -7.21
CA SER A 3 20.24 22.31 -6.88
C SER A 3 20.00 22.08 -5.39
N SER A 4 19.18 22.93 -4.75
CA SER A 4 18.80 22.73 -3.35
C SER A 4 18.15 21.35 -3.14
N PRO A 5 18.42 20.67 -2.01
CA PRO A 5 17.83 19.36 -1.71
C PRO A 5 16.29 19.47 -1.66
N PRO A 6 15.56 18.46 -2.15
CA PRO A 6 14.10 18.45 -2.07
C PRO A 6 13.64 18.37 -0.60
N THR A 7 12.52 18.99 -0.28
CA THR A 7 11.96 18.99 1.08
C THR A 7 10.96 17.85 1.26
N LEU A 8 11.05 17.15 2.39
CA LEU A 8 10.07 16.15 2.84
C LEU A 8 9.47 16.59 4.18
N ILE A 9 8.16 16.84 4.21
CA ILE A 9 7.43 17.15 5.45
C ILE A 9 6.75 15.88 5.95
N PHE A 10 7.12 15.42 7.14
CA PHE A 10 6.57 14.24 7.79
C PHE A 10 5.52 14.65 8.84
N ASN A 11 4.25 14.43 8.52
CA ASN A 11 3.09 14.67 9.38
C ASN A 11 2.85 13.46 10.28
N TYR A 12 2.87 13.65 11.60
CA TYR A 12 2.66 12.57 12.57
C TYR A 12 1.96 13.01 13.85
N ASP A 13 1.35 12.04 14.53
CA ASP A 13 0.85 12.15 15.90
C ASP A 13 1.44 10.97 16.69
N ILE A 14 1.90 11.23 17.92
CA ILE A 14 2.51 10.21 18.80
C ILE A 14 1.56 9.03 19.05
N SER A 15 0.25 9.28 19.02
CA SER A 15 -0.80 8.29 19.23
C SER A 15 -1.02 7.34 18.04
N CYS A 16 -0.38 7.55 16.89
CA CYS A 16 -0.59 6.70 15.71
C CYS A 16 0.47 5.60 15.60
N PRO A 17 0.10 4.30 15.61
CA PRO A 17 1.07 3.21 15.51
C PRO A 17 1.74 3.16 14.13
N PHE A 18 1.01 3.50 13.07
CA PHE A 18 1.58 3.57 11.73
C PHE A 18 2.57 4.74 11.58
N ALA A 19 2.37 5.84 12.33
CA ALA A 19 3.31 6.95 12.34
C ALA A 19 4.59 6.60 13.11
N TYR A 20 4.49 5.77 14.15
CA TYR A 20 5.65 5.16 14.78
C TYR A 20 6.42 4.25 13.81
N ILE A 21 5.74 3.38 13.06
CA ILE A 21 6.40 2.55 12.04
C ILE A 21 7.14 3.43 11.02
N ALA A 22 6.51 4.50 10.53
CA ALA A 22 7.14 5.45 9.63
C ALA A 22 8.34 6.18 10.26
N SER A 23 8.27 6.57 11.55
CA SER A 23 9.33 7.33 12.21
C SER A 23 10.64 6.53 12.33
N THR A 24 10.55 5.20 12.49
CA THR A 24 11.73 4.31 12.49
C THR A 24 12.47 4.26 11.14
N ARG A 25 11.85 4.71 10.05
CA ARG A 25 12.35 4.55 8.68
C ARG A 25 12.60 5.87 7.94
N VAL A 26 11.92 6.95 8.32
CA VAL A 26 11.90 8.23 7.58
C VAL A 26 13.27 8.90 7.47
N GLN A 27 14.12 8.79 8.49
CA GLN A 27 15.49 9.32 8.44
C GLN A 27 16.35 8.60 7.40
N SER A 28 16.21 7.27 7.29
CA SER A 28 16.94 6.48 6.30
C SER A 28 16.47 6.80 4.89
N LEU A 29 15.16 7.04 4.70
CA LEU A 29 14.62 7.53 3.44
C LEU A 29 15.21 8.90 3.08
N ALA A 30 15.15 9.88 3.98
CA ALA A 30 15.67 11.23 3.72
C ALA A 30 17.17 11.23 3.38
N ARG A 31 17.97 10.38 4.05
CA ARG A 31 19.40 10.21 3.73
C ARG A 31 19.61 9.65 2.32
N ARG A 32 18.87 8.61 1.91
CA ARG A 32 19.00 8.02 0.56
C ARG A 32 18.61 8.98 -0.55
N THR A 33 17.67 9.89 -0.29
CA THR A 33 17.20 10.86 -1.27
C THR A 33 17.86 12.23 -1.15
N ASN A 34 18.78 12.41 -0.21
CA ASN A 34 19.35 13.71 0.16
C ASN A 34 18.26 14.80 0.40
N ALA A 35 17.14 14.41 1.02
CA ALA A 35 16.03 15.32 1.25
C ALA A 35 16.17 16.05 2.60
N THR A 36 15.76 17.32 2.63
CA THR A 36 15.58 18.08 3.87
C THR A 36 14.32 17.57 4.57
N LEU A 37 14.48 16.80 5.63
CA LEU A 37 13.37 16.25 6.41
C LEU A 37 12.88 17.24 7.48
N ILE A 38 11.59 17.58 7.43
CA ILE A 38 10.92 18.41 8.42
C ILE A 38 9.99 17.53 9.25
N TYR A 39 10.23 17.49 10.57
CA TYR A 39 9.34 16.83 11.51
C TYR A 39 8.18 17.78 11.85
N HIS A 40 6.97 17.38 11.43
CA HIS A 40 5.77 18.19 11.50
C HIS A 40 4.70 17.50 12.38
N PRO A 41 4.77 17.66 13.72
CA PRO A 41 3.76 17.12 14.61
C PRO A 41 2.40 17.77 14.34
N VAL A 42 1.36 16.96 14.20
CA VAL A 42 -0.02 17.39 13.95
C VAL A 42 -0.97 16.69 14.90
N LEU A 43 -2.13 17.29 15.14
CA LEU A 43 -3.16 16.70 16.01
C LEU A 43 -4.13 15.83 15.20
N LEU A 44 -3.98 14.51 15.26
CA LEU A 44 -4.79 13.56 14.49
C LEU A 44 -6.28 13.71 14.76
N GLY A 45 -6.66 13.93 16.03
CA GLY A 45 -8.05 14.15 16.41
C GLY A 45 -8.67 15.40 15.76
N ALA A 46 -7.88 16.44 15.48
CA ALA A 46 -8.37 17.63 14.77
C ALA A 46 -8.49 17.38 13.27
N ILE A 47 -7.54 16.66 12.66
CA ILE A 47 -7.62 16.21 11.26
C ILE A 47 -8.91 15.43 11.03
N TYR A 48 -9.17 14.41 11.86
CA TYR A 48 -10.37 13.60 11.67
C TYR A 48 -11.67 14.39 11.81
N ARG A 49 -11.75 15.37 12.72
CA ARG A 49 -12.92 16.25 12.85
C ARG A 49 -13.09 17.11 11.60
N ALA A 50 -12.01 17.73 11.13
CA ALA A 50 -12.05 18.61 9.95
C ALA A 50 -12.44 17.86 8.67
N THR A 51 -12.04 16.60 8.53
CA THR A 51 -12.36 15.80 7.34
C THR A 51 -13.61 14.93 7.50
N ALA A 52 -14.31 14.99 8.63
CA ALA A 52 -15.39 14.06 8.99
C ALA A 52 -14.99 12.59 8.80
N ALA A 53 -13.74 12.24 9.16
CA ALA A 53 -13.25 10.87 9.04
C ALA A 53 -14.00 9.96 10.04
N PRO A 54 -14.57 8.81 9.59
CA PRO A 54 -15.26 7.89 10.47
C PRO A 54 -14.37 7.39 11.60
N GLN A 55 -14.87 7.47 12.84
CA GLN A 55 -14.23 6.97 14.06
C GLN A 55 -15.27 6.25 14.91
N GLY A 56 -14.83 5.25 15.68
CA GLY A 56 -15.66 4.65 16.72
C GLY A 56 -15.46 5.33 18.07
N ALA A 57 -16.10 4.79 19.12
CA ALA A 57 -16.09 5.36 20.46
C ALA A 57 -14.68 5.51 21.07
N GLY A 58 -13.71 4.74 20.61
CA GLY A 58 -12.31 4.82 21.04
C GLY A 58 -11.52 5.96 20.38
N GLY A 59 -12.06 6.64 19.36
CA GLY A 59 -11.37 7.68 18.62
C GLY A 59 -10.37 7.15 17.57
N SER A 60 -10.48 5.87 17.20
CA SER A 60 -9.68 5.26 16.14
C SER A 60 -10.50 5.00 14.87
N ALA A 61 -9.88 5.18 13.71
CA ALA A 61 -10.45 4.80 12.43
C ALA A 61 -10.64 3.28 12.29
N SER A 62 -9.87 2.47 13.04
CA SER A 62 -10.04 1.01 13.05
C SER A 62 -11.31 0.56 13.77
N ASP A 63 -11.89 1.39 14.64
CA ASP A 63 -13.03 1.00 15.47
C ASP A 63 -14.28 0.72 14.62
N VAL A 64 -14.42 1.43 13.49
CA VAL A 64 -15.53 1.27 12.53
C VAL A 64 -15.33 0.10 11.56
N PHE A 65 -14.19 -0.59 11.60
CA PHE A 65 -13.96 -1.75 10.74
C PHE A 65 -14.80 -2.94 11.20
N ASN A 66 -15.34 -3.70 10.24
CA ASN A 66 -15.92 -5.01 10.52
C ASN A 66 -14.83 -6.00 10.98
N SER A 67 -15.24 -7.14 11.55
CA SER A 67 -14.33 -8.13 12.16
C SER A 67 -13.27 -8.66 11.19
N THR A 68 -13.64 -8.99 9.95
CA THR A 68 -12.69 -9.51 8.95
C THR A 68 -11.62 -8.47 8.60
N LYS A 69 -12.02 -7.21 8.36
CA LYS A 69 -11.07 -6.13 8.08
C LYS A 69 -10.16 -5.83 9.27
N LYS A 70 -10.69 -5.88 10.50
CA LYS A 70 -9.87 -5.76 11.73
C LYS A 70 -8.80 -6.85 11.79
N SER A 71 -9.20 -8.11 11.59
CA SER A 71 -8.28 -9.27 11.62
C SER A 71 -7.17 -9.18 10.56
N VAL A 72 -7.54 -8.90 9.31
CA VAL A 72 -6.57 -8.80 8.20
C VAL A 72 -5.63 -7.61 8.39
N THR A 73 -6.15 -6.46 8.82
CA THR A 73 -5.31 -5.27 9.09
C THR A 73 -4.37 -5.50 10.26
N ALA A 74 -4.84 -6.16 11.33
CA ALA A 74 -3.99 -6.51 12.48
C ALA A 74 -2.88 -7.48 12.07
N THR A 75 -3.19 -8.49 11.26
CA THR A 75 -2.21 -9.43 10.72
C THR A 75 -1.19 -8.72 9.83
N GLY A 76 -1.64 -7.81 8.95
CA GLY A 76 -0.75 -6.99 8.11
C GLY A 76 0.17 -6.07 8.93
N MET A 77 -0.33 -5.51 10.03
CA MET A 77 0.48 -4.74 10.96
C MET A 77 1.54 -5.60 11.64
N GLN A 78 1.17 -6.77 12.18
CA GLN A 78 2.15 -7.70 12.79
C GLN A 78 3.21 -8.11 11.79
N ARG A 79 2.79 -8.43 10.56
CA ARG A 79 3.70 -8.73 9.46
C ARG A 79 4.67 -7.59 9.19
N THR A 80 4.20 -6.35 9.15
CA THR A 80 5.02 -5.15 8.96
C THR A 80 6.05 -5.01 10.09
N LEU A 81 5.63 -5.20 11.34
CA LEU A 81 6.51 -5.15 12.51
C LEU A 81 7.62 -6.22 12.42
N SER A 82 7.26 -7.47 12.07
CA SER A 82 8.24 -8.56 11.87
C SER A 82 9.19 -8.26 10.72
N ARG A 83 8.68 -7.79 9.57
CA ARG A 83 9.50 -7.46 8.39
C ARG A 83 10.56 -6.41 8.70
N TYR A 84 10.23 -5.40 9.50
CA TYR A 84 11.15 -4.31 9.82
C TYR A 84 11.83 -4.47 11.19
N GLN A 85 11.57 -5.56 11.91
CA GLN A 85 12.02 -5.80 13.29
C GLN A 85 11.78 -4.60 14.23
N ILE A 86 10.60 -4.01 14.12
CA ILE A 86 10.23 -2.84 14.93
C ILE A 86 9.74 -3.33 16.30
N PRO A 87 10.40 -2.94 17.41
CA PRO A 87 9.89 -3.25 18.74
C PRO A 87 8.51 -2.61 18.93
N TYR A 88 7.54 -3.39 19.41
CA TYR A 88 6.17 -2.92 19.57
C TYR A 88 5.52 -3.58 20.78
N HIS A 89 5.45 -2.82 21.88
CA HIS A 89 4.72 -3.13 23.10
C HIS A 89 3.79 -1.94 23.39
N PRO A 90 2.59 -1.92 22.79
CA PRO A 90 1.67 -0.81 22.95
C PRO A 90 1.21 -0.69 24.41
N PRO A 91 0.85 0.51 24.88
CA PRO A 91 0.44 0.69 26.26
C PRO A 91 -0.87 -0.05 26.54
N PRO A 92 -1.12 -0.48 27.80
CA PRO A 92 -2.29 -1.27 28.16
C PRO A 92 -3.61 -0.53 27.92
N LYS A 93 -3.57 0.80 27.84
CA LYS A 93 -4.69 1.66 27.43
C LYS A 93 -4.26 2.47 26.21
N HIS A 94 -4.91 2.22 25.08
CA HIS A 94 -4.72 2.91 23.81
C HIS A 94 -6.10 3.09 23.14
N PRO A 95 -6.37 4.23 22.48
CA PRO A 95 -5.52 5.41 22.36
C PRO A 95 -5.47 6.29 23.62
N ARG A 96 -4.40 7.09 23.73
CA ARG A 96 -4.23 8.13 24.76
C ARG A 96 -4.27 9.52 24.12
N LYS A 97 -4.65 10.52 24.91
CA LYS A 97 -4.52 11.93 24.49
C LYS A 97 -3.04 12.30 24.42
N THR A 98 -2.63 12.93 23.32
CA THR A 98 -1.25 13.30 23.03
C THR A 98 -1.05 14.81 22.89
N VAL A 99 -2.08 15.62 23.20
CA VAL A 99 -2.06 17.08 22.98
C VAL A 99 -0.88 17.75 23.66
N ASN A 100 -0.59 17.42 24.93
CA ASN A 100 0.53 18.00 25.66
C ASN A 100 1.89 17.53 25.11
N ALA A 101 1.98 16.26 24.67
CA ALA A 101 3.18 15.76 23.98
C ALA A 101 3.45 16.52 22.67
N LEU A 102 2.39 16.81 21.90
CA LEU A 102 2.50 17.55 20.64
C LEU A 102 2.83 19.03 20.87
N ARG A 103 2.21 19.69 21.85
CA ARG A 103 2.57 21.07 22.24
C ARG A 103 4.01 21.17 22.70
N MET A 104 4.48 20.18 23.45
CA MET A 104 5.87 20.11 23.92
C MET A 104 6.87 20.07 22.76
N LEU A 105 6.54 19.39 21.65
CA LEU A 105 7.38 19.39 20.46
C LEU A 105 7.51 20.77 19.81
N TYR A 106 6.52 21.66 19.96
CA TYR A 106 6.58 23.04 19.47
C TYR A 106 7.26 24.01 20.44
N CYS A 107 7.41 23.65 21.73
CA CYS A 107 8.35 24.35 22.63
C CYS A 107 9.83 24.10 22.27
N VAL A 108 10.11 23.18 21.34
CA VAL A 108 11.44 22.86 20.84
C VAL A 108 11.52 23.30 19.37
N PRO A 109 11.99 24.52 19.06
CA PRO A 109 11.96 25.07 17.71
C PRO A 109 12.98 24.39 16.78
N GLU A 110 14.11 23.91 17.31
CA GLU A 110 15.16 23.31 16.49
C GLU A 110 14.76 21.91 16.00
N GLN A 111 14.76 21.69 14.68
CA GLN A 111 14.31 20.42 14.07
C GLN A 111 15.06 19.20 14.60
N ASP A 112 16.37 19.30 14.82
CA ASP A 112 17.17 18.17 15.32
C ASP A 112 16.84 17.79 16.75
N LYS A 113 16.54 18.78 17.61
CA LYS A 113 16.12 18.54 19.00
C LYS A 113 14.67 18.04 19.03
N ARG A 114 13.79 18.62 18.21
CA ARG A 114 12.41 18.15 18.06
C ARG A 114 12.38 16.70 17.59
N ARG A 115 13.20 16.34 16.62
CA ARG A 115 13.39 14.95 16.17
C ARG A 115 13.80 14.03 17.30
N GLN A 116 14.84 14.39 18.06
CA GLN A 116 15.30 13.59 19.21
C GLN A 116 14.18 13.36 20.23
N LEU A 117 13.43 14.41 20.55
CA LEU A 117 12.28 14.31 21.44
C LEU A 117 11.16 13.44 20.85
N THR A 118 10.87 13.55 19.55
CA THR A 118 9.89 12.71 18.85
C THR A 118 10.28 11.23 18.88
N ASP A 119 11.55 10.91 18.57
CA ASP A 119 12.06 9.54 18.60
C ASP A 119 11.92 8.95 20.01
N ARG A 120 12.25 9.74 21.05
CA ARG A 120 12.09 9.34 22.46
C ARG A 120 10.62 9.17 22.87
N LEU A 121 9.72 10.07 22.45
CA LEU A 121 8.27 10.00 22.74
C LEU A 121 7.63 8.77 22.10
N PHE A 122 7.95 8.48 20.84
CA PHE A 122 7.46 7.28 20.18
C PHE A 122 7.93 6.01 20.90
N ARG A 123 9.20 5.93 21.29
CA ARG A 123 9.72 4.80 22.07
C ARG A 123 9.04 4.68 23.43
N ALA A 124 8.86 5.79 24.14
CA ALA A 124 8.15 5.84 25.43
C ALA A 124 6.75 5.24 25.32
N TYR A 125 6.02 5.62 24.27
CA TYR A 125 4.64 5.22 24.11
C TYR A 125 4.51 3.79 23.58
N TRP A 126 5.21 3.44 22.49
CA TRP A 126 5.00 2.20 21.74
C TRP A 126 5.90 1.04 22.12
N VAL A 127 6.91 1.26 22.97
CA VAL A 127 7.85 0.21 23.41
C VAL A 127 7.87 0.08 24.93
N GLU A 128 7.84 1.21 25.63
CA GLU A 128 7.97 1.23 27.09
C GLU A 128 6.62 1.33 27.81
N GLY A 129 5.52 1.51 27.07
CA GLY A 129 4.16 1.57 27.62
C GLY A 129 3.89 2.77 28.54
N ARG A 130 4.70 3.84 28.46
CA ARG A 130 4.59 5.04 29.31
C ARG A 130 3.33 5.85 28.99
N ASP A 131 2.72 6.47 30.00
CA ASP A 131 1.54 7.32 29.83
C ASP A 131 1.92 8.72 29.34
N VAL A 132 1.91 8.94 28.03
CA VAL A 132 2.19 10.25 27.40
C VAL A 132 1.09 11.30 27.57
N ASN A 133 0.05 11.00 28.36
CA ASN A 133 -0.91 12.00 28.82
C ASN A 133 -0.56 12.58 30.21
N ASP A 134 0.45 12.03 30.90
CA ASP A 134 0.94 12.55 32.17
C ASP A 134 2.08 13.55 31.95
N ASP A 135 1.86 14.79 32.39
CA ASP A 135 2.82 15.89 32.29
C ASP A 135 4.19 15.59 32.95
N ALA A 136 4.22 14.92 34.10
CA ALA A 136 5.47 14.59 34.79
C ALA A 136 6.27 13.55 33.98
N VAL A 137 5.57 12.57 33.41
CA VAL A 137 6.16 11.58 32.50
C VAL A 137 6.71 12.26 31.25
N LEU A 138 5.98 13.21 30.66
CA LEU A 138 6.43 13.96 29.49
C LEU A 138 7.73 14.76 29.75
N LEU A 139 7.83 15.42 30.90
CA LEU A 139 9.03 16.17 31.28
C LEU A 139 10.22 15.25 31.59
N GLU A 140 9.96 14.05 32.11
CA GLU A 140 10.99 13.02 32.29
C GLU A 140 11.51 12.50 30.94
N ILE A 141 10.61 12.16 30.01
CA ILE A 141 10.95 11.79 28.63
C ILE A 141 11.80 12.87 27.96
N ALA A 142 11.44 14.15 28.13
CA ALA A 142 12.21 15.26 27.57
C ALA A 142 13.65 15.31 28.11
N ARG A 143 13.83 15.16 29.43
CA ARG A 143 15.17 15.11 30.06
C ARG A 143 15.99 13.93 29.54
N GLU A 144 15.37 12.76 29.41
CA GLU A 144 16.03 11.57 28.86
C GLU A 144 16.39 11.71 27.37
N ALA A 145 15.65 12.52 26.62
CA ALA A 145 15.98 12.90 25.24
C ALA A 145 17.11 13.96 25.16
N GLY A 146 17.66 14.42 26.29
CA GLY A 146 18.65 15.49 26.34
C GLY A 146 18.07 16.90 26.17
N ILE A 147 16.74 17.05 26.28
CA ILE A 147 16.05 18.34 26.19
C ILE A 147 15.85 18.89 27.61
N HIS A 148 16.67 19.86 27.97
CA HIS A 148 16.64 20.53 29.27
C HIS A 148 15.89 21.86 29.19
N GLY A 149 15.33 22.30 30.33
CA GLY A 149 14.66 23.61 30.44
C GLY A 149 13.17 23.61 30.09
N LEU A 150 12.58 22.46 29.73
CA LEU A 150 11.14 22.32 29.62
C LEU A 150 10.51 22.10 31.01
N ASP A 151 9.39 22.77 31.27
CA ASP A 151 8.58 22.61 32.47
C ASP A 151 7.08 22.58 32.14
N ARG A 152 6.21 22.57 33.16
CA ARG A 152 4.76 22.50 32.98
C ARG A 152 4.19 23.71 32.22
N ALA A 153 4.86 24.86 32.19
CA ALA A 153 4.38 26.04 31.47
C ALA A 153 4.36 25.79 29.95
N CYS A 154 5.21 24.90 29.44
CA CYS A 154 5.22 24.53 28.03
C CYS A 154 3.87 23.96 27.54
N PHE A 155 3.12 23.22 28.38
CA PHE A 155 1.82 22.65 27.99
C PHE A 155 0.70 23.70 27.83
N ALA A 156 0.88 24.85 28.48
CA ALA A 156 -0.02 26.00 28.42
C ALA A 156 0.54 27.14 27.54
N ASN A 157 1.72 26.98 26.94
CA ASN A 157 2.34 27.99 26.09
C ASN A 157 1.44 28.30 24.87
N ALA A 158 1.03 29.56 24.76
CA ALA A 158 0.09 30.02 23.74
C ALA A 158 0.68 29.97 22.33
N GLU A 159 1.98 30.24 22.18
CA GLU A 159 2.70 30.17 20.90
C GLU A 159 2.77 28.73 20.41
N ALA A 160 3.25 27.80 21.23
CA ALA A 160 3.33 26.38 20.89
C ALA A 160 1.95 25.77 20.57
N ARG A 161 0.90 26.21 21.27
CA ARG A 161 -0.48 25.85 20.94
C ARG A 161 -0.90 26.39 19.57
N GLY A 162 -0.64 27.68 19.32
CA GLY A 162 -0.97 28.33 18.04
C GLY A 162 -0.23 27.68 16.86
N GLU A 163 1.04 27.31 17.06
CA GLU A 163 1.81 26.57 16.06
C GLU A 163 1.20 25.20 15.75
N LEU A 164 0.88 24.40 16.77
CA LEU A 164 0.23 23.09 16.56
C LEU A 164 -1.10 23.22 15.81
N GLU A 165 -1.92 24.23 16.14
CA GLU A 165 -3.19 24.51 15.47
C GLU A 165 -2.96 24.90 14.00
N ARG A 166 -2.04 25.85 13.74
CA ARG A 166 -1.67 26.31 12.39
C ARG A 166 -1.12 25.18 11.52
N GLU A 167 -0.16 24.42 12.04
CA GLU A 167 0.50 23.33 11.31
C GLU A 167 -0.44 22.15 11.04
N THR A 168 -1.35 21.86 11.98
CA THR A 168 -2.43 20.89 11.72
C THR A 168 -3.36 21.39 10.61
N GLY A 169 -3.71 22.67 10.61
CA GLY A 169 -4.48 23.31 9.53
C GLY A 169 -3.81 23.17 8.16
N LEU A 170 -2.52 23.48 8.08
CA LEU A 170 -1.74 23.34 6.85
C LEU A 170 -1.67 21.89 6.34
N ALA A 171 -1.58 20.90 7.23
CA ALA A 171 -1.65 19.50 6.83
C ALA A 171 -3.00 19.14 6.20
N ILE A 172 -4.11 19.63 6.78
CA ILE A 172 -5.47 19.43 6.26
C ILE A 172 -5.63 20.09 4.89
N GLU A 173 -5.19 21.35 4.73
CA GLU A 173 -5.21 22.07 3.46
C GLU A 173 -4.41 21.36 2.36
N ARG A 174 -3.32 20.68 2.74
CA ARG A 174 -2.50 19.85 1.85
C ARG A 174 -3.11 18.46 1.57
N GLY A 175 -4.31 18.17 2.08
CA GLY A 175 -5.08 16.95 1.79
C GLY A 175 -4.94 15.85 2.85
N ALA A 176 -4.36 16.12 4.02
CA ALA A 176 -4.27 15.13 5.08
C ALA A 176 -5.64 14.81 5.68
N PHE A 177 -5.99 13.53 5.69
CA PHE A 177 -7.15 12.96 6.38
C PHE A 177 -6.75 11.96 7.50
N GLY A 178 -5.44 11.84 7.73
CA GLY A 178 -4.84 10.97 8.74
C GLY A 178 -3.33 11.08 8.73
N VAL A 179 -2.68 10.28 9.59
CA VAL A 179 -1.22 10.18 9.71
C VAL A 179 -0.79 8.70 9.72
N PRO A 180 0.46 8.36 9.38
CA PRO A 180 1.52 9.25 8.89
C PRO A 180 1.17 9.82 7.52
N GLY A 181 1.54 11.07 7.31
CA GLY A 181 1.40 11.75 6.02
C GLY A 181 2.73 12.34 5.58
N PHE A 182 2.98 12.38 4.29
CA PHE A 182 4.20 12.91 3.70
C PHE A 182 3.84 13.95 2.66
N TRP A 183 4.22 15.20 2.88
CA TRP A 183 4.05 16.26 1.90
C TRP A 183 5.39 16.60 1.26
N ILE A 184 5.41 16.57 -0.08
CA ILE A 184 6.57 16.96 -0.88
C ILE A 184 6.18 18.21 -1.67
N PRO A 185 6.65 19.41 -1.28
CA PRO A 185 6.54 20.62 -2.09
C PRO A 185 7.22 20.44 -3.45
N GLY A 186 6.67 21.04 -4.50
CA GLY A 186 7.20 20.95 -5.87
C GLY A 186 6.83 19.66 -6.62
N ALA A 187 6.23 18.67 -5.95
CA ALA A 187 5.80 17.40 -6.58
C ALA A 187 4.34 17.42 -7.09
N GLY A 188 3.66 18.57 -7.10
CA GLY A 188 2.27 18.67 -7.55
C GLY A 188 2.14 18.71 -9.08
N GLU A 189 0.94 18.39 -9.57
CA GLU A 189 0.59 18.53 -11.01
C GLU A 189 0.58 20.00 -11.47
N ARG A 190 0.32 20.92 -10.55
CA ARG A 190 0.33 22.36 -10.80
C ARG A 190 1.69 22.93 -10.42
N GLU A 191 2.16 23.90 -11.20
CA GLU A 191 3.37 24.66 -10.89
C GLU A 191 3.27 25.28 -9.48
N GLY A 192 4.31 25.11 -8.67
CA GLY A 192 4.33 25.53 -7.26
C GLY A 192 3.49 24.67 -6.29
N GLY A 193 2.79 23.64 -6.79
CA GLY A 193 2.04 22.69 -5.97
C GLY A 193 2.92 21.62 -5.29
N GLY A 194 2.31 20.77 -4.47
CA GLY A 194 2.99 19.61 -3.88
C GLY A 194 2.14 18.34 -3.92
N ARG A 195 2.72 17.22 -3.47
CA ARG A 195 2.06 15.91 -3.44
C ARG A 195 2.01 15.37 -2.02
N PHE A 196 0.80 14.97 -1.60
CA PHE A 196 0.54 14.32 -0.31
C PHE A 196 0.44 12.79 -0.42
N PHE A 197 1.37 12.06 0.18
CA PHE A 197 1.29 10.61 0.35
C PHE A 197 0.84 10.27 1.77
N TRP A 198 0.07 9.19 1.94
CA TRP A 198 -0.46 8.77 3.24
C TRP A 198 -0.14 7.31 3.50
N GLY A 199 0.21 6.98 4.74
CA GLY A 199 0.55 5.62 5.16
C GLY A 199 2.04 5.31 5.08
N GLN A 200 2.54 4.53 6.03
CA GLN A 200 3.93 4.05 6.08
C GLN A 200 4.27 3.11 4.90
N ASP A 201 3.24 2.51 4.32
CA ASP A 201 3.26 1.63 3.16
C ASP A 201 3.43 2.38 1.83
N ARG A 202 3.29 3.71 1.80
CA ARG A 202 3.55 4.56 0.61
C ARG A 202 4.92 5.24 0.59
N MET A 203 5.80 4.90 1.54
CA MET A 203 7.14 5.50 1.61
C MET A 203 7.99 5.25 0.35
N HIS A 204 7.73 4.19 -0.42
CA HIS A 204 8.41 3.94 -1.70
C HIS A 204 8.03 4.97 -2.78
N PHE A 205 6.78 5.47 -2.80
CA PHE A 205 6.40 6.61 -3.66
C PHE A 205 7.01 7.92 -3.21
N VAL A 206 7.11 8.13 -1.89
CA VAL A 206 7.81 9.29 -1.31
C VAL A 206 9.26 9.30 -1.79
N GLU A 207 9.95 8.17 -1.67
CA GLU A 207 11.33 8.00 -2.10
C GLU A 207 11.50 8.20 -3.61
N ALA A 208 10.68 7.55 -4.43
CA ALA A 208 10.70 7.72 -5.89
C ALA A 208 10.43 9.17 -6.31
N THR A 209 9.54 9.88 -5.62
CA THR A 209 9.22 11.27 -5.93
C THR A 209 10.38 12.21 -5.61
N LEU A 210 11.02 12.05 -4.45
CA LEU A 210 12.18 12.87 -4.07
C LEU A 210 13.38 12.63 -5.02
N LEU A 211 13.61 11.37 -5.40
CA LEU A 211 14.63 11.03 -6.40
C LEU A 211 14.28 11.60 -7.78
N GLY A 212 13.01 11.48 -8.20
CA GLY A 212 12.54 12.04 -9.46
C GLY A 212 12.70 13.56 -9.55
N LEU A 213 12.41 14.29 -8.46
CA LEU A 213 12.67 15.74 -8.39
C LEU A 213 14.16 16.06 -8.52
N SER A 214 15.03 15.28 -7.88
CA SER A 214 16.48 15.46 -7.95
C SER A 214 17.02 15.21 -9.37
N VAL A 215 16.49 14.18 -10.05
CA VAL A 215 16.81 13.89 -11.46
C VAL A 215 16.33 15.02 -12.37
N ALA A 216 15.11 15.51 -12.20
CA ALA A 216 14.56 16.60 -13.00
C ALA A 216 15.35 17.90 -12.82
N ALA A 217 15.76 18.22 -11.59
CA ALA A 217 16.59 19.39 -11.30
C ALA A 217 17.97 19.30 -11.96
N ALA A 218 18.60 18.12 -11.99
CA ALA A 218 19.88 17.90 -12.64
C ALA A 218 19.82 17.99 -14.16
N ALA A 219 18.68 17.63 -14.78
CA ALA A 219 18.51 17.62 -16.24
C ALA A 219 18.28 19.01 -16.87
N GLY A 220 18.15 20.09 -16.08
CA GLY A 220 18.16 21.48 -16.57
C GLY A 220 16.98 21.91 -17.46
N SER A 221 16.00 21.05 -17.73
CA SER A 221 14.83 21.40 -18.54
C SER A 221 13.60 20.55 -18.21
N GLY A 222 12.51 21.20 -17.81
CA GLY A 222 11.16 20.64 -17.70
C GLY A 222 10.48 20.44 -19.07
N LYS A 223 11.13 19.77 -20.02
CA LYS A 223 10.54 19.48 -21.33
C LYS A 223 10.72 18.01 -21.71
N GLY A 224 9.71 17.24 -21.33
CA GLY A 224 9.44 15.90 -21.83
C GLY A 224 8.32 15.34 -20.96
N GLY A 225 7.14 15.11 -21.53
CA GLY A 225 5.97 14.57 -20.81
C GLY A 225 6.12 13.12 -20.33
N GLN A 226 7.34 12.68 -20.04
CA GLN A 226 7.67 11.38 -19.51
C GLN A 226 7.69 11.46 -17.98
N ASP A 227 7.07 10.48 -17.32
CA ASP A 227 6.97 10.43 -15.86
C ASP A 227 8.35 10.48 -15.20
N ALA A 228 8.53 11.36 -14.21
CA ALA A 228 9.79 11.51 -13.48
C ALA A 228 10.29 10.21 -12.85
N TRP A 229 9.39 9.28 -12.50
CA TRP A 229 9.76 7.98 -11.95
C TRP A 229 10.46 7.06 -12.97
N VAL A 230 10.25 7.26 -14.28
CA VAL A 230 10.99 6.52 -15.32
C VAL A 230 12.49 6.77 -15.19
N GLY A 231 12.89 7.99 -14.82
CA GLY A 231 14.30 8.37 -14.63
C GLY A 231 14.92 7.90 -13.30
N VAL A 232 14.12 7.37 -12.38
CA VAL A 232 14.61 6.89 -11.07
C VAL A 232 15.19 5.49 -11.23
N LYS A 233 16.52 5.37 -11.17
CA LYS A 233 17.22 4.09 -11.34
C LYS A 233 16.73 3.03 -10.35
N ASN A 234 16.54 1.80 -10.83
CA ASN A 234 16.12 0.64 -10.05
C ASN A 234 14.83 0.89 -9.26
N LEU A 235 13.82 1.52 -9.87
CA LEU A 235 12.59 1.98 -9.21
C LEU A 235 11.94 0.89 -8.35
N ARG A 236 11.78 -0.32 -8.90
CA ARG A 236 11.15 -1.46 -8.20
C ARG A 236 11.85 -1.80 -6.88
N SER A 237 13.17 -1.60 -6.80
CA SER A 237 13.96 -1.88 -5.59
C SER A 237 13.69 -0.93 -4.42
N LEU A 238 12.95 0.16 -4.65
CA LEU A 238 12.48 1.03 -3.56
C LEU A 238 11.32 0.38 -2.78
N LEU A 239 10.69 -0.69 -3.29
CA LEU A 239 9.81 -1.55 -2.49
C LEU A 239 10.68 -2.43 -1.57
N PRO A 240 10.57 -2.29 -0.24
CA PRO A 240 11.42 -3.06 0.67
C PRO A 240 11.06 -4.54 0.65
N ARG A 241 12.08 -5.39 0.56
CA ARG A 241 11.96 -6.85 0.51
C ARG A 241 12.80 -7.48 1.61
N VAL A 242 12.31 -8.55 2.22
CA VAL A 242 13.06 -9.34 3.21
C VAL A 242 13.95 -10.36 2.53
N VAL A 243 13.46 -11.00 1.47
CA VAL A 243 14.23 -12.00 0.71
C VAL A 243 14.91 -11.31 -0.45
N HIS A 244 16.24 -11.38 -0.48
CA HIS A 244 17.07 -10.69 -1.47
C HIS A 244 17.24 -11.48 -2.80
N SER A 245 16.64 -12.65 -2.90
CA SER A 245 16.66 -13.53 -4.08
C SER A 245 15.24 -13.78 -4.58
N ASN A 246 15.08 -13.82 -5.90
CA ASN A 246 13.81 -14.20 -6.56
C ASN A 246 13.77 -15.69 -6.95
N GLN A 247 14.66 -16.50 -6.38
CA GLN A 247 14.64 -17.95 -6.56
C GLN A 247 13.64 -18.59 -5.58
N LEU A 248 12.85 -19.54 -6.09
CA LEU A 248 12.04 -20.39 -5.24
C LEU A 248 12.97 -21.29 -4.40
N PRO A 249 12.71 -21.45 -3.10
CA PRO A 249 13.59 -22.23 -2.22
C PRO A 249 13.53 -23.75 -2.44
N PHE A 250 12.71 -24.24 -3.39
CA PHE A 250 12.43 -25.67 -3.58
C PHE A 250 12.62 -26.12 -5.03
N ALA A 251 13.29 -27.26 -5.23
CA ALA A 251 13.78 -27.74 -6.52
C ALA A 251 12.78 -28.59 -7.37
N SER A 252 11.45 -28.51 -7.18
CA SER A 252 10.48 -29.33 -7.94
C SER A 252 9.36 -28.55 -8.63
N LYS A 253 8.74 -29.18 -9.64
CA LYS A 253 7.54 -28.69 -10.34
C LYS A 253 6.42 -28.37 -9.32
N SER A 254 6.02 -27.11 -9.26
CA SER A 254 4.96 -26.51 -8.41
C SER A 254 5.15 -26.68 -6.89
N ALA A 255 6.18 -26.03 -6.33
CA ALA A 255 6.38 -26.01 -4.88
C ALA A 255 5.57 -24.90 -4.17
N VAL A 256 5.20 -23.84 -4.88
CA VAL A 256 4.46 -22.70 -4.32
C VAL A 256 3.23 -22.42 -5.17
N ARG A 257 2.10 -22.20 -4.51
CA ARG A 257 0.82 -21.81 -5.11
C ARG A 257 0.43 -20.42 -4.62
N LEU A 258 0.08 -19.53 -5.54
CA LEU A 258 -0.49 -18.23 -5.26
C LEU A 258 -1.97 -18.26 -5.66
N GLU A 259 -2.86 -18.21 -4.67
CA GLU A 259 -4.27 -17.92 -4.95
C GLU A 259 -4.46 -16.40 -5.06
N PHE A 260 -4.98 -15.96 -6.20
CA PHE A 260 -5.38 -14.58 -6.45
C PHE A 260 -6.90 -14.47 -6.41
N TRP A 261 -7.43 -13.89 -5.33
CA TRP A 261 -8.86 -13.72 -5.12
C TRP A 261 -9.32 -12.35 -5.61
N PHE A 262 -10.30 -12.31 -6.49
CA PHE A 262 -10.69 -11.07 -7.17
C PHE A 262 -12.17 -10.97 -7.54
N ASP A 263 -12.57 -9.73 -7.83
CA ASP A 263 -13.80 -9.38 -8.53
C ASP A 263 -13.44 -8.34 -9.60
N PHE A 264 -13.99 -8.46 -10.80
CA PHE A 264 -13.77 -7.49 -11.89
C PHE A 264 -14.25 -6.07 -11.52
N SER A 265 -15.11 -5.93 -10.51
CA SER A 265 -15.61 -4.64 -10.02
C SER A 265 -14.59 -3.87 -9.17
N SER A 266 -13.47 -4.48 -8.79
CA SER A 266 -12.43 -3.79 -8.01
C SER A 266 -11.33 -3.21 -8.91
N PRO A 267 -11.13 -1.88 -8.93
CA PRO A 267 -10.03 -1.24 -9.66
C PRO A 267 -8.66 -1.60 -9.07
N TRP A 268 -8.61 -1.94 -7.78
CA TRP A 268 -7.40 -2.41 -7.12
C TRP A 268 -7.09 -3.86 -7.50
N ALA A 269 -8.12 -4.68 -7.74
CA ALA A 269 -7.92 -6.05 -8.20
C ALA A 269 -7.42 -6.06 -9.64
N PHE A 270 -7.84 -5.11 -10.48
CA PHE A 270 -7.24 -4.90 -11.80
C PHE A 270 -5.73 -4.64 -11.70
N LEU A 271 -5.30 -3.68 -10.86
CA LEU A 271 -3.87 -3.45 -10.64
C LEU A 271 -3.15 -4.70 -10.13
N GLY A 272 -3.71 -5.42 -9.16
CA GLY A 272 -3.13 -6.69 -8.70
C GLY A 272 -3.01 -7.75 -9.81
N TYR A 273 -4.03 -7.86 -10.66
CA TYR A 273 -4.05 -8.79 -11.80
C TYR A 273 -2.94 -8.47 -12.81
N THR A 274 -2.70 -7.20 -13.11
CA THR A 274 -1.64 -6.78 -14.05
C THR A 274 -0.23 -7.24 -13.60
N GLN A 275 -0.04 -7.52 -12.31
CA GLN A 275 1.25 -7.97 -11.77
C GLN A 275 1.47 -9.49 -11.83
N LEU A 276 0.42 -10.29 -12.08
CA LEU A 276 0.54 -11.76 -12.05
C LEU A 276 1.51 -12.30 -13.11
N ALA A 277 1.51 -11.70 -14.31
CA ALA A 277 2.45 -12.07 -15.37
C ALA A 277 3.91 -11.80 -14.95
N ARG A 278 4.17 -10.66 -14.30
CA ARG A 278 5.49 -10.34 -13.75
C ARG A 278 5.90 -11.31 -12.65
N LEU A 279 4.99 -11.68 -11.74
CA LEU A 279 5.26 -12.70 -10.72
C LEU A 279 5.63 -14.05 -11.37
N GLN A 280 4.89 -14.47 -12.39
CA GLN A 280 5.16 -15.71 -13.11
C GLN A 280 6.53 -15.71 -13.78
N ARG A 281 6.97 -14.60 -14.38
CA ARG A 281 8.32 -14.46 -14.96
C ARG A 281 9.42 -14.42 -13.89
N THR A 282 9.16 -13.72 -12.78
CA THR A 282 10.11 -13.56 -11.67
C THR A 282 10.42 -14.91 -11.02
N PHE A 283 9.40 -15.71 -10.72
CA PHE A 283 9.55 -16.97 -9.98
C PHE A 283 9.53 -18.23 -10.87
N GLY A 284 9.28 -18.07 -12.17
CA GLY A 284 9.30 -19.14 -13.15
C GLY A 284 8.18 -20.18 -12.96
N PRO A 285 8.27 -21.36 -13.60
CA PRO A 285 7.22 -22.37 -13.63
C PRO A 285 6.99 -23.10 -12.30
N GLY A 286 7.83 -22.86 -11.28
CA GLY A 286 7.63 -23.42 -9.94
C GLY A 286 6.53 -22.71 -9.13
N LEU A 287 6.09 -21.53 -9.59
CA LEU A 287 4.96 -20.79 -9.05
C LEU A 287 3.68 -21.14 -9.82
N GLU A 288 2.71 -21.74 -9.14
CA GLU A 288 1.37 -21.99 -9.66
C GLU A 288 0.44 -20.82 -9.26
N ILE A 289 0.00 -20.02 -10.22
CA ILE A 289 -0.97 -18.94 -9.97
C ILE A 289 -2.39 -19.45 -10.24
N VAL A 290 -3.26 -19.39 -9.22
CA VAL A 290 -4.66 -19.84 -9.29
C VAL A 290 -5.58 -18.64 -9.16
N LEU A 291 -6.39 -18.41 -10.20
CA LEU A 291 -7.40 -17.35 -10.24
C LEU A 291 -8.67 -17.79 -9.49
N LYS A 292 -9.08 -17.04 -8.47
CA LYS A 292 -10.24 -17.34 -7.60
C LYS A 292 -11.26 -16.19 -7.64
N PRO A 293 -12.13 -16.13 -8.67
CA PRO A 293 -13.17 -15.12 -8.76
C PRO A 293 -14.24 -15.32 -7.68
N PHE A 294 -14.68 -14.25 -7.04
CA PHE A 294 -15.78 -14.28 -6.06
C PHE A 294 -16.66 -13.03 -6.20
N LEU A 295 -17.87 -13.06 -5.62
CA LEU A 295 -18.78 -11.92 -5.64
C LEU A 295 -18.50 -10.96 -4.48
N LEU A 296 -17.78 -9.88 -4.75
CA LEU A 296 -17.37 -8.89 -3.75
C LEU A 296 -18.58 -8.22 -3.06
N GLY A 297 -19.60 -7.85 -3.83
CA GLY A 297 -20.83 -7.26 -3.27
C GLY A 297 -21.60 -8.21 -2.36
N ILE A 298 -21.57 -9.53 -2.61
CA ILE A 298 -22.18 -10.52 -1.71
C ILE A 298 -21.37 -10.65 -0.43
N LEU A 299 -20.03 -10.75 -0.55
CA LEU A 299 -19.13 -10.79 0.59
C LEU A 299 -19.37 -9.56 1.49
N PHE A 300 -19.37 -8.35 0.92
CA PHE A 300 -19.59 -7.11 1.67
C PHE A 300 -20.89 -7.11 2.47
N ARG A 301 -22.01 -7.51 1.86
CA ARG A 301 -23.28 -7.65 2.59
C ARG A 301 -23.19 -8.66 3.73
N GLN A 302 -22.50 -9.77 3.53
CA GLN A 302 -22.39 -10.84 4.53
C GLN A 302 -21.46 -10.49 5.71
N ILE A 303 -20.45 -9.65 5.49
CA ILE A 303 -19.49 -9.22 6.53
C ILE A 303 -19.82 -7.84 7.12
N GLY A 304 -20.89 -7.19 6.67
CA GLY A 304 -21.27 -5.84 7.11
C GLY A 304 -20.33 -4.74 6.62
N ALA A 305 -19.69 -4.92 5.46
CA ALA A 305 -18.89 -3.87 4.83
C ALA A 305 -19.78 -2.98 3.92
N PRO A 306 -19.44 -1.70 3.74
CA PRO A 306 -20.16 -0.83 2.81
C PRO A 306 -19.99 -1.33 1.37
N ASN A 307 -21.11 -1.45 0.63
CA ASN A 307 -21.07 -1.84 -0.79
C ASN A 307 -20.26 -0.86 -1.66
N MET A 308 -20.20 0.41 -1.25
CA MET A 308 -19.43 1.47 -1.91
C MET A 308 -18.42 2.07 -0.92
N PRO A 309 -17.25 1.43 -0.70
CA PRO A 309 -16.28 1.89 0.30
C PRO A 309 -15.83 3.33 0.12
N MET A 310 -15.72 3.80 -1.13
CA MET A 310 -15.32 5.16 -1.48
C MET A 310 -16.35 6.23 -1.08
N MET A 311 -17.63 5.88 -1.02
CA MET A 311 -18.70 6.78 -0.54
C MET A 311 -18.84 6.75 0.98
N ALA A 312 -18.21 5.78 1.65
CA ALA A 312 -18.24 5.60 3.10
C ALA A 312 -17.03 6.24 3.81
N VAL A 313 -16.21 7.02 3.09
CA VAL A 313 -15.05 7.73 3.63
C VAL A 313 -15.18 9.23 3.36
N SER A 314 -14.40 10.03 4.08
CA SER A 314 -14.28 11.48 3.85
C SER A 314 -13.92 11.80 2.39
N GLN A 315 -14.37 12.95 1.88
CA GLN A 315 -14.00 13.45 0.55
C GLN A 315 -12.47 13.47 0.33
N ALA A 316 -11.71 13.98 1.30
CA ALA A 316 -10.25 14.03 1.23
C ALA A 316 -9.62 12.64 0.99
N LYS A 317 -10.08 11.61 1.71
CA LYS A 317 -9.64 10.22 1.51
C LYS A 317 -10.08 9.66 0.16
N ALA A 318 -11.29 9.97 -0.32
CA ALA A 318 -11.76 9.52 -1.62
C ALA A 318 -10.93 10.12 -2.76
N GLU A 319 -10.64 11.42 -2.71
CA GLU A 319 -9.76 12.11 -3.66
C GLU A 319 -8.34 11.54 -3.63
N TRP A 320 -7.79 11.35 -2.43
CA TRP A 320 -6.47 10.73 -2.26
C TRP A 320 -6.44 9.31 -2.84
N SER A 321 -7.47 8.48 -2.61
CA SER A 321 -7.47 7.09 -3.10
C SER A 321 -7.48 7.01 -4.63
N ARG A 322 -8.08 7.99 -5.32
CA ARG A 322 -7.98 8.09 -6.79
C ARG A 322 -6.56 8.45 -7.24
N ARG A 323 -5.91 9.39 -6.55
CA ARG A 323 -4.50 9.74 -6.83
C ARG A 323 -3.55 8.61 -6.49
N ASP A 324 -3.80 7.88 -5.41
CA ASP A 324 -3.02 6.70 -5.02
C ASP A 324 -3.12 5.60 -6.07
N HIS A 325 -4.31 5.35 -6.63
CA HIS A 325 -4.49 4.42 -7.74
C HIS A 325 -3.73 4.86 -9.00
N ALA A 326 -3.81 6.16 -9.34
CA ALA A 326 -3.04 6.72 -10.43
C ALA A 326 -1.53 6.60 -10.20
N ASP A 327 -1.05 6.82 -8.98
CA ASP A 327 0.36 6.62 -8.61
C ASP A 327 0.78 5.15 -8.75
N TRP A 328 -0.02 4.17 -8.34
CA TRP A 328 0.28 2.76 -8.60
C TRP A 328 0.33 2.42 -10.10
N THR A 329 -0.55 3.00 -10.91
CA THR A 329 -0.52 2.85 -12.37
C THR A 329 0.78 3.42 -12.95
N ARG A 330 1.14 4.64 -12.54
CA ARG A 330 2.38 5.33 -12.93
C ARG A 330 3.62 4.54 -12.52
N TRP A 331 3.64 4.04 -11.29
CA TRP A 331 4.72 3.21 -10.75
C TRP A 331 4.97 1.98 -11.61
N TRP A 332 3.93 1.19 -11.86
CA TRP A 332 4.09 -0.06 -12.60
C TRP A 332 4.41 0.16 -14.06
N ASN A 333 3.93 1.26 -14.67
CA ASN A 333 4.36 1.67 -16.00
C ASN A 333 5.82 2.09 -16.05
N ALA A 334 6.32 2.82 -15.05
CA ALA A 334 7.73 3.19 -14.96
C ALA A 334 8.63 1.96 -14.74
N VAL A 335 8.18 1.01 -13.91
CA VAL A 335 8.86 -0.30 -13.74
C VAL A 335 8.89 -1.07 -15.06
N ASP A 336 7.76 -1.17 -15.77
CA ASP A 336 7.69 -1.88 -17.06
C ASP A 336 8.62 -1.27 -18.11
N VAL A 337 8.71 0.06 -18.18
CA VAL A 337 9.67 0.75 -19.06
C VAL A 337 11.11 0.40 -18.69
N GLN A 338 11.47 0.40 -17.40
CA GLN A 338 12.83 0.07 -16.96
C GLN A 338 13.18 -1.40 -17.22
N GLU A 339 12.25 -2.32 -16.96
CA GLU A 339 12.44 -3.76 -17.22
C GLU A 339 12.52 -4.04 -18.74
N GLY A 340 11.77 -3.32 -19.59
CA GLY A 340 11.77 -3.48 -21.05
C GLY A 340 12.91 -2.77 -21.79
N GLN A 341 13.54 -1.75 -21.21
CA GLN A 341 14.75 -1.12 -21.76
C GLN A 341 15.92 -2.11 -21.90
N GLN A 342 15.89 -3.21 -21.14
CA GLN A 342 16.85 -4.30 -21.24
C GLN A 342 16.67 -5.19 -22.50
N GLU A 343 15.56 -5.05 -23.24
CA GLU A 343 15.15 -5.91 -24.35
C GLU A 343 14.72 -5.14 -25.62
N GLY A 344 15.37 -4.02 -25.93
CA GLY A 344 15.13 -3.28 -27.18
C GLY A 344 14.06 -2.18 -27.12
N GLY A 345 13.65 -1.76 -25.91
CA GLY A 345 12.96 -0.49 -25.69
C GLY A 345 11.43 -0.53 -25.70
N LYS A 346 10.81 -1.70 -25.83
CA LYS A 346 9.37 -1.89 -25.55
C LYS A 346 9.23 -2.54 -24.16
N GLY A 347 8.33 -2.00 -23.34
CA GLY A 347 7.99 -2.58 -22.02
C GLY A 347 7.57 -4.05 -22.13
N LYS A 348 7.86 -4.86 -21.11
CA LYS A 348 7.65 -6.33 -21.13
C LYS A 348 6.17 -6.70 -21.13
N ASP A 349 5.38 -6.01 -20.31
CA ASP A 349 3.94 -6.22 -20.16
C ASP A 349 3.11 -5.23 -20.98
N GLY A 350 3.73 -4.10 -21.36
CA GLY A 350 3.07 -2.96 -21.96
C GLY A 350 2.44 -2.03 -20.91
N PRO A 351 2.11 -0.79 -21.29
CA PRO A 351 1.59 0.19 -20.36
C PRO A 351 0.20 -0.22 -19.85
N ILE A 352 0.04 -0.22 -18.53
CA ILE A 352 -1.25 -0.26 -17.86
C ILE A 352 -1.99 1.03 -18.20
N LYS A 353 -3.07 0.87 -18.97
CA LYS A 353 -4.06 1.93 -19.18
C LYS A 353 -5.09 1.82 -18.06
N PHE A 354 -5.66 2.95 -17.65
CA PHE A 354 -6.71 2.92 -16.65
C PHE A 354 -7.73 4.02 -16.89
N TYR A 355 -9.00 3.66 -16.76
CA TYR A 355 -10.15 4.52 -16.81
C TYR A 355 -11.11 4.14 -15.68
N TRP A 356 -11.57 5.15 -14.93
CA TRP A 356 -12.58 4.95 -13.89
C TRP A 356 -13.94 4.68 -14.53
N ALA A 357 -14.50 3.49 -14.32
CA ALA A 357 -15.79 3.11 -14.90
C ALA A 357 -16.88 4.18 -14.68
N ASP A 358 -17.54 4.60 -15.76
CA ASP A 358 -18.62 5.61 -15.69
C ASP A 358 -19.83 5.08 -14.89
N LYS A 359 -20.09 3.78 -15.02
CA LYS A 359 -21.09 3.06 -14.23
C LYS A 359 -20.40 2.25 -13.14
N PHE A 360 -20.36 2.80 -11.93
CA PHE A 360 -19.73 2.17 -10.77
C PHE A 360 -20.73 2.05 -9.61
N PRO A 361 -20.85 0.88 -8.95
CA PRO A 361 -20.02 -0.32 -9.10
C PRO A 361 -20.39 -1.13 -10.35
N ILE A 362 -19.38 -1.75 -10.99
CA ILE A 362 -19.59 -2.65 -12.13
C ILE A 362 -20.34 -3.90 -11.63
N ARG A 363 -21.43 -4.29 -12.29
CA ARG A 363 -22.17 -5.52 -11.97
C ARG A 363 -21.51 -6.70 -12.69
N THR A 364 -20.85 -7.58 -11.93
CA THR A 364 -19.95 -8.63 -12.45
C THR A 364 -20.41 -10.09 -12.39
N PRO A 365 -21.61 -10.52 -11.94
CA PRO A 365 -21.91 -11.95 -11.82
C PRO A 365 -21.69 -12.78 -13.09
N THR A 366 -22.14 -12.32 -14.26
CA THR A 366 -21.92 -13.04 -15.53
C THR A 366 -20.45 -13.02 -15.93
N VAL A 367 -19.80 -11.86 -15.82
CA VAL A 367 -18.37 -11.65 -16.13
C VAL A 367 -17.47 -12.60 -15.30
N LEU A 368 -17.72 -12.71 -14.00
CA LEU A 368 -17.01 -13.64 -13.11
C LEU A 368 -17.21 -15.10 -13.53
N ARG A 369 -18.42 -15.46 -13.93
CA ARG A 369 -18.74 -16.83 -14.37
C ARG A 369 -18.10 -17.15 -15.72
N VAL A 370 -17.99 -16.18 -16.63
CA VAL A 370 -17.19 -16.34 -17.85
C VAL A 370 -15.73 -16.63 -17.47
N GLY A 371 -15.14 -15.87 -16.52
CA GLY A 371 -13.78 -16.16 -16.03
C GLY A 371 -13.62 -17.52 -15.33
N ILE A 372 -14.69 -18.12 -14.80
CA ILE A 372 -14.68 -19.49 -14.28
C ILE A 372 -14.68 -20.54 -15.42
N VAL A 373 -15.43 -20.27 -16.48
CA VAL A 373 -15.57 -21.17 -17.64
C VAL A 373 -14.33 -21.12 -18.52
N GLU A 374 -13.80 -19.92 -18.75
CA GLU A 374 -12.67 -19.65 -19.62
C GLU A 374 -11.70 -18.67 -18.93
N PRO A 375 -10.77 -19.17 -18.09
CA PRO A 375 -9.80 -18.33 -17.40
C PRO A 375 -8.94 -17.48 -18.34
N ALA A 376 -8.69 -17.92 -19.59
CA ALA A 376 -7.94 -17.14 -20.58
C ALA A 376 -8.63 -15.82 -20.96
N ALA A 377 -9.96 -15.73 -20.80
CA ALA A 377 -10.71 -14.51 -21.05
C ALA A 377 -10.49 -13.42 -19.97
N THR A 378 -9.87 -13.75 -18.83
CA THR A 378 -9.71 -12.81 -17.70
C THR A 378 -9.04 -11.49 -18.12
N LYS A 379 -8.01 -11.55 -18.98
CA LYS A 379 -7.29 -10.36 -19.46
C LYS A 379 -8.22 -9.41 -20.23
N VAL A 380 -8.98 -9.95 -21.19
CA VAL A 380 -9.88 -9.13 -22.00
C VAL A 380 -11.05 -8.58 -21.16
N LEU A 381 -11.57 -9.35 -20.21
CA LEU A 381 -12.63 -8.89 -19.32
C LEU A 381 -12.18 -7.74 -18.42
N TYR A 382 -10.96 -7.81 -17.87
CA TYR A 382 -10.37 -6.71 -17.12
C TYR A 382 -10.12 -5.47 -18.00
N SER A 383 -9.58 -5.67 -19.21
CA SER A 383 -9.36 -4.60 -20.19
C SER A 383 -10.67 -3.89 -20.54
N ALA A 384 -11.74 -4.65 -20.80
CA ALA A 384 -13.06 -4.10 -21.06
C ALA A 384 -13.56 -3.23 -19.89
N CYS A 385 -13.40 -3.69 -18.65
CA CYS A 385 -13.83 -2.94 -17.46
C CYS A 385 -13.02 -1.65 -17.22
N TRP A 386 -11.69 -1.74 -17.22
CA TRP A 386 -10.82 -0.71 -16.64
C TRP A 386 -9.90 -0.02 -17.63
N GLU A 387 -9.78 -0.50 -18.86
CA GLU A 387 -8.99 0.17 -19.91
C GLU A 387 -9.89 0.80 -20.97
N GLN A 388 -11.02 0.16 -21.26
CA GLN A 388 -11.93 0.53 -22.35
C GLN A 388 -13.26 1.12 -21.87
N ASN A 389 -13.54 1.08 -20.55
CA ASN A 389 -14.78 1.60 -19.96
C ASN A 389 -16.06 0.99 -20.58
N LYS A 390 -16.02 -0.28 -20.96
CA LYS A 390 -17.17 -1.00 -21.52
C LYS A 390 -18.11 -1.42 -20.39
N ASP A 391 -19.42 -1.27 -20.60
CA ASP A 391 -20.45 -1.74 -19.67
C ASP A 391 -20.65 -3.26 -19.80
N VAL A 392 -19.73 -4.04 -19.22
CA VAL A 392 -19.76 -5.51 -19.26
C VAL A 392 -20.93 -6.14 -18.48
N ALA A 393 -21.78 -5.33 -17.84
CA ALA A 393 -23.02 -5.81 -17.26
C ALA A 393 -24.12 -6.01 -18.31
N ASP A 394 -24.01 -5.33 -19.45
CA ASP A 394 -24.81 -5.57 -20.64
C ASP A 394 -24.29 -6.82 -21.37
N GLU A 395 -25.19 -7.78 -21.61
CA GLU A 395 -24.85 -9.07 -22.21
C GLU A 395 -24.38 -8.95 -23.67
N ALA A 396 -24.95 -8.02 -24.44
CA ALA A 396 -24.54 -7.77 -25.83
C ALA A 396 -23.14 -7.15 -25.88
N VAL A 397 -22.83 -6.24 -24.96
CA VAL A 397 -21.48 -5.66 -24.81
C VAL A 397 -20.49 -6.74 -24.38
N LEU A 398 -20.83 -7.56 -23.39
CA LEU A 398 -19.99 -8.67 -22.94
C LEU A 398 -19.73 -9.68 -24.06
N GLN A 399 -20.75 -10.02 -24.84
CA GLN A 399 -20.61 -10.91 -26.00
C GLN A 399 -19.66 -10.31 -27.03
N SER A 400 -19.86 -9.05 -27.43
CA SER A 400 -18.99 -8.34 -28.38
C SER A 400 -17.53 -8.30 -27.91
N VAL A 401 -17.28 -8.06 -26.62
CA VAL A 401 -15.93 -8.10 -26.03
C VAL A 401 -15.28 -9.47 -26.19
N LEU A 402 -16.04 -10.55 -25.97
CA LEU A 402 -15.54 -11.91 -26.09
C LEU A 402 -15.31 -12.32 -27.56
N ASP A 403 -16.24 -11.97 -28.44
CA ASP A 403 -16.16 -12.25 -29.87
C ASP A 403 -14.97 -11.51 -30.52
N GLU A 404 -14.76 -10.22 -30.17
CA GLU A 404 -13.60 -9.43 -30.61
C GLU A 404 -12.26 -10.04 -30.17
N ALA A 405 -12.23 -10.76 -29.05
CA ALA A 405 -11.06 -11.47 -28.55
C ALA A 405 -10.92 -12.90 -29.10
N GLY A 406 -11.78 -13.31 -30.03
CA GLY A 406 -11.72 -14.61 -30.70
C GLY A 406 -12.36 -15.76 -29.93
N PHE A 407 -13.12 -15.47 -28.87
CA PHE A 407 -13.93 -16.48 -28.19
C PHE A 407 -15.31 -16.60 -28.85
N ASN A 408 -16.03 -17.69 -28.60
CA ASN A 408 -17.47 -17.75 -28.87
C ASN A 408 -18.21 -17.14 -27.67
N GLY A 409 -18.45 -15.84 -27.70
CA GLY A 409 -19.06 -15.09 -26.60
C GLY A 409 -20.43 -15.63 -26.21
N SER A 410 -21.26 -15.96 -27.21
CA SER A 410 -22.60 -16.51 -26.98
C SER A 410 -22.58 -17.86 -26.24
N ASP A 411 -21.71 -18.79 -26.63
CA ASP A 411 -21.53 -20.09 -25.95
C ASP A 411 -20.97 -19.89 -24.53
N LEU A 412 -19.95 -19.05 -24.37
CA LEU A 412 -19.34 -18.78 -23.07
C LEU A 412 -20.34 -18.20 -22.08
N ILE A 413 -21.16 -17.24 -22.51
CA ILE A 413 -22.21 -16.64 -21.67
C ILE A 413 -23.27 -17.68 -21.30
N ALA A 414 -23.70 -18.51 -22.25
CA ALA A 414 -24.64 -19.59 -21.98
C ALA A 414 -24.09 -20.58 -20.93
N ARG A 415 -22.85 -21.04 -21.09
CA ARG A 415 -22.16 -21.92 -20.14
C ARG A 415 -21.95 -21.26 -18.78
N ALA A 416 -21.55 -19.98 -18.77
CA ALA A 416 -21.43 -19.17 -17.55
C ALA A 416 -22.77 -19.03 -16.81
N ASN A 417 -23.88 -19.09 -17.54
CA ASN A 417 -25.24 -19.06 -17.00
C ASN A 417 -25.82 -20.41 -16.57
N SER A 418 -25.10 -21.51 -16.81
CA SER A 418 -25.49 -22.85 -16.33
C SER A 418 -25.62 -22.91 -14.80
N PRO A 419 -26.51 -23.77 -14.26
CA PRO A 419 -26.64 -23.96 -12.82
C PRO A 419 -25.32 -24.34 -12.12
N ALA A 420 -24.51 -25.21 -12.74
CA ALA A 420 -23.24 -25.66 -12.19
C ALA A 420 -22.23 -24.51 -11.99
N VAL A 421 -22.10 -23.61 -12.97
CA VAL A 421 -21.16 -22.47 -12.86
C VAL A 421 -21.68 -21.42 -11.89
N LYS A 422 -22.99 -21.18 -11.84
CA LYS A 422 -23.62 -20.33 -10.81
C LYS A 422 -23.30 -20.86 -9.42
N GLU A 423 -23.43 -22.17 -9.21
CA GLU A 423 -23.13 -22.81 -7.93
C GLU A 423 -21.65 -22.72 -7.58
N LYS A 424 -20.75 -22.93 -8.55
CA LYS A 424 -19.30 -22.76 -8.35
C LYS A 424 -18.94 -21.35 -7.89
N LEU A 425 -19.54 -20.30 -8.46
CA LEU A 425 -19.30 -18.92 -8.00
C LEU A 425 -19.85 -18.68 -6.58
N ARG A 426 -20.99 -19.28 -6.22
CA ARG A 426 -21.51 -19.22 -4.84
C ARG A 426 -20.58 -19.90 -3.86
N ALA A 427 -20.08 -21.10 -4.20
CA ALA A 427 -19.13 -21.84 -3.38
C ALA A 427 -17.83 -21.05 -3.18
N LEU A 428 -17.26 -20.46 -4.23
CA LEU A 428 -16.07 -19.59 -4.11
C LEU A 428 -16.34 -18.36 -3.23
N THR A 429 -17.54 -17.78 -3.31
CA THR A 429 -17.91 -16.64 -2.46
C THR A 429 -18.10 -17.04 -0.99
N ALA A 430 -18.64 -18.23 -0.72
CA ALA A 430 -18.73 -18.78 0.62
C ALA A 430 -17.33 -19.09 1.18
N GLU A 431 -16.47 -19.72 0.38
CA GLU A 431 -15.06 -19.99 0.73
C GLU A 431 -14.31 -18.69 1.06
N ALA A 432 -14.48 -17.63 0.25
CA ALA A 432 -13.89 -16.32 0.52
C ALA A 432 -14.31 -15.76 1.91
N LYS A 433 -15.59 -15.92 2.27
CA LYS A 433 -16.10 -15.50 3.58
C LYS A 433 -15.51 -16.35 4.71
N GLU A 434 -15.49 -17.67 4.55
CA GLU A 434 -14.95 -18.62 5.54
C GLU A 434 -13.46 -18.38 5.81
N LEU A 435 -12.70 -18.07 4.76
CA LEU A 435 -11.29 -17.70 4.86
C LEU A 435 -11.08 -16.33 5.54
N GLY A 436 -12.13 -15.52 5.69
CA GLY A 436 -12.06 -14.21 6.33
C GLY A 436 -11.60 -13.08 5.40
N LEU A 437 -11.83 -13.20 4.09
CA LEU A 437 -11.53 -12.10 3.15
C LEU A 437 -12.36 -10.86 3.51
N CYS A 438 -11.72 -9.69 3.43
CA CYS A 438 -12.38 -8.41 3.65
C CYS A 438 -12.48 -7.53 2.39
N GLY A 439 -11.98 -7.99 1.25
CA GLY A 439 -12.02 -7.25 -0.01
C GLY A 439 -11.22 -7.91 -1.15
N ALA A 440 -11.11 -7.20 -2.28
CA ALA A 440 -10.39 -7.63 -3.46
C ALA A 440 -9.35 -6.57 -3.91
N PRO A 441 -8.13 -6.97 -4.32
CA PRO A 441 -7.66 -8.35 -4.39
C PRO A 441 -7.25 -8.85 -3.00
N THR A 442 -7.29 -10.17 -2.82
CA THR A 442 -6.63 -10.85 -1.69
C THR A 442 -5.75 -11.96 -2.23
N TYR A 443 -4.54 -12.08 -1.69
CA TYR A 443 -3.59 -13.13 -2.03
C TYR A 443 -3.49 -14.14 -0.89
N ARG A 444 -3.32 -15.42 -1.24
CA ARG A 444 -2.87 -16.48 -0.33
C ARG A 444 -1.70 -17.20 -0.96
N VAL A 445 -0.60 -17.31 -0.22
CA VAL A 445 0.56 -18.10 -0.65
C VAL A 445 0.50 -19.43 0.09
N LEU A 446 0.58 -20.53 -0.66
CA LEU A 446 0.62 -21.89 -0.12
C LEU A 446 1.90 -22.58 -0.57
N ARG A 447 2.48 -23.40 0.30
CA ARG A 447 3.66 -24.21 0.00
C ARG A 447 3.33 -25.68 0.08
N ARG A 448 3.82 -26.43 -0.90
CA ARG A 448 3.71 -27.88 -0.93
C ARG A 448 4.59 -28.48 0.18
N GLN A 449 3.98 -29.25 1.06
CA GLN A 449 4.64 -29.97 2.14
C GLN A 449 5.22 -31.30 1.63
N GLN A 450 5.98 -31.99 2.50
CA GLN A 450 6.58 -33.30 2.16
C GLN A 450 5.53 -34.38 1.85
N ASP A 451 4.35 -34.29 2.49
CA ASP A 451 3.19 -35.17 2.24
C ASP A 451 2.47 -34.85 0.91
N GLY A 452 2.88 -33.79 0.22
CA GLY A 452 2.30 -33.34 -1.03
C GLY A 452 1.14 -32.34 -0.90
N GLU A 453 0.65 -32.05 0.31
CA GLU A 453 -0.43 -31.09 0.56
C GLU A 453 0.07 -29.64 0.46
N PHE A 454 -0.81 -28.72 0.05
CA PHE A 454 -0.53 -27.29 0.08
C PHE A 454 -1.03 -26.67 1.38
N LYS A 455 -0.12 -26.08 2.16
CA LYS A 455 -0.47 -25.35 3.39
C LYS A 455 -0.23 -23.84 3.23
N PRO A 456 -1.14 -22.98 3.72
CA PRO A 456 -0.98 -21.53 3.66
C PRO A 456 0.18 -21.07 4.53
N VAL A 457 0.88 -20.01 4.10
CA VAL A 457 1.97 -19.38 4.85
C VAL A 457 1.74 -17.87 4.89
N GLY A 458 1.97 -17.24 6.05
CA GLY A 458 1.87 -15.78 6.22
C GLY A 458 0.46 -15.18 6.20
N GLY A 459 -0.57 -16.03 6.22
CA GLY A 459 -1.99 -15.63 6.29
C GLY A 459 -2.52 -14.96 5.02
N LEU A 460 -3.62 -14.21 5.17
CA LEU A 460 -4.19 -13.41 4.08
C LEU A 460 -3.36 -12.14 3.85
N VAL A 461 -3.10 -11.82 2.58
CA VAL A 461 -2.50 -10.55 2.16
C VAL A 461 -3.53 -9.79 1.34
N TRP A 462 -4.10 -8.73 1.90
CA TRP A 462 -5.17 -7.95 1.26
C TRP A 462 -4.61 -6.65 0.66
N GLY A 463 -4.98 -6.35 -0.58
CA GLY A 463 -4.55 -5.15 -1.29
C GLY A 463 -3.40 -5.42 -2.27
N GLN A 464 -3.46 -4.80 -3.44
CA GLN A 464 -2.40 -4.90 -4.46
C GLN A 464 -1.10 -4.21 -4.05
N ASP A 465 -1.19 -3.27 -3.12
CA ASP A 465 -0.10 -2.50 -2.52
C ASP A 465 0.79 -3.33 -1.57
N GLU A 466 0.37 -4.55 -1.24
CA GLU A 466 1.13 -5.51 -0.44
C GLU A 466 1.92 -6.52 -1.31
N ILE A 467 2.12 -6.24 -2.60
CA ILE A 467 2.77 -7.19 -3.52
C ILE A 467 4.18 -7.61 -3.05
N SER A 468 4.94 -6.71 -2.41
CA SER A 468 6.28 -7.00 -1.89
C SER A 468 6.24 -8.06 -0.76
N VAL A 469 5.15 -8.10 0.01
CA VAL A 469 4.88 -9.17 0.96
C VAL A 469 4.59 -10.47 0.24
N VAL A 470 3.75 -10.44 -0.80
CA VAL A 470 3.43 -11.63 -1.60
C VAL A 470 4.71 -12.23 -2.20
N GLU A 471 5.58 -11.40 -2.77
CA GLU A 471 6.87 -11.83 -3.31
C GLU A 471 7.76 -12.47 -2.25
N ASP A 472 7.87 -11.89 -1.05
CA ASP A 472 8.67 -12.48 0.04
C ASP A 472 8.10 -13.83 0.50
N LEU A 473 6.77 -13.94 0.64
CA LEU A 473 6.12 -15.20 0.97
C LEU A 473 6.36 -16.27 -0.12
N ILE A 474 6.33 -15.89 -1.40
CA ILE A 474 6.67 -16.81 -2.50
C ILE A 474 8.14 -17.22 -2.43
N ALA A 475 9.03 -16.27 -2.14
CA ALA A 475 10.48 -16.48 -2.05
C ALA A 475 10.94 -17.23 -0.79
N GLY A 476 10.02 -17.64 0.10
CA GLY A 476 10.33 -18.49 1.25
C GLY A 476 10.23 -17.82 2.61
N TRP A 477 10.02 -16.50 2.67
CA TRP A 477 9.85 -15.78 3.94
C TRP A 477 8.61 -16.25 4.68
N SER A 478 8.69 -16.37 5.99
CA SER A 478 7.58 -16.78 6.86
C SER A 478 7.56 -15.90 8.10
N PRO A 479 6.52 -15.09 8.35
CA PRO A 479 6.49 -14.23 9.53
C PRO A 479 6.57 -15.02 10.84
N GLU A 480 6.19 -16.29 10.84
CA GLU A 480 6.24 -17.18 12.01
C GLU A 480 7.65 -17.72 12.32
N GLU A 481 8.55 -17.75 11.34
CA GLU A 481 9.87 -18.41 11.46
C GLU A 481 11.06 -17.45 11.28
N SER A 482 10.80 -16.21 10.84
CA SER A 482 11.86 -15.29 10.43
C SER A 482 12.52 -14.60 11.62
N ASN A 483 13.69 -15.11 12.02
CA ASN A 483 14.56 -14.47 13.00
C ASN A 483 15.71 -13.74 12.29
N GLY A 484 15.88 -12.44 12.55
CA GLY A 484 17.07 -11.69 12.15
C GLY A 484 17.05 -11.07 10.73
N GLN A 485 16.07 -11.39 9.87
CA GLN A 485 15.93 -10.75 8.56
C GLN A 485 15.15 -9.41 8.65
N VAL A 486 15.59 -8.39 7.91
CA VAL A 486 14.97 -7.05 7.87
C VAL A 486 14.66 -6.71 6.42
N ALA A 487 13.47 -6.15 6.16
CA ALA A 487 13.10 -5.65 4.86
C ALA A 487 13.88 -4.37 4.52
N GLU A 488 14.63 -4.40 3.43
CA GLU A 488 15.51 -3.30 3.03
C GLU A 488 15.20 -2.81 1.61
N VAL A 489 15.43 -1.51 1.39
CA VAL A 489 15.38 -0.88 0.07
C VAL A 489 16.68 -1.17 -0.68
N GLY A 490 16.58 -1.49 -1.97
CA GLY A 490 17.73 -1.58 -2.87
C GLY A 490 18.53 -2.88 -2.79
N LYS A 491 18.08 -3.88 -2.02
CA LYS A 491 18.82 -5.14 -1.81
C LYS A 491 18.42 -6.29 -2.74
N VAL A 492 17.26 -6.21 -3.38
CA VAL A 492 16.82 -7.20 -4.36
C VAL A 492 17.27 -6.79 -5.75
N MET A 493 17.96 -7.71 -6.43
CA MET A 493 18.15 -7.64 -7.88
C MET A 493 17.00 -8.40 -8.54
N TYR A 494 16.20 -7.71 -9.36
CA TYR A 494 15.12 -8.32 -10.10
C TYR A 494 15.65 -8.89 -11.40
N GLU A 495 16.03 -10.17 -11.38
CA GLU A 495 16.36 -10.95 -12.57
C GLU A 495 15.17 -11.83 -12.96
N ASP A 496 14.89 -11.95 -14.27
CA ASP A 496 13.88 -12.89 -14.78
C ASP A 496 14.45 -14.32 -14.82
N VAL A 497 13.62 -15.30 -14.45
CA VAL A 497 13.96 -16.73 -14.54
C VAL A 497 13.26 -17.32 -15.77
N GLN A 498 13.94 -17.37 -16.92
CA GLN A 498 13.47 -18.11 -18.09
C GLN A 498 14.10 -19.50 -18.14
N GLY A 499 13.27 -20.55 -18.17
CA GLY A 499 13.73 -21.93 -18.37
C GLY A 499 14.69 -22.47 -17.29
N GLY A 500 14.60 -21.97 -16.05
CA GLY A 500 15.47 -22.39 -14.95
C GLY A 500 16.90 -21.81 -15.00
N LYS A 501 17.15 -20.83 -15.88
CA LYS A 501 18.39 -20.05 -15.91
C LYS A 501 18.07 -18.61 -15.50
N SER A 502 18.88 -18.04 -14.60
CA SER A 502 18.88 -16.59 -14.36
C SER A 502 19.28 -15.90 -15.66
N VAL A 503 18.44 -14.99 -16.15
CA VAL A 503 18.81 -14.07 -17.21
C VAL A 503 19.30 -12.79 -16.53
N GLY A 504 20.49 -12.87 -15.93
CA GLY A 504 21.19 -11.70 -15.42
C GLY A 504 21.83 -10.95 -16.60
N ALA A 505 21.29 -9.78 -16.96
CA ALA A 505 22.13 -8.78 -17.62
C ALA A 505 23.16 -8.32 -16.57
N LYS A 506 24.44 -8.68 -16.79
CA LYS A 506 25.54 -8.07 -16.04
C LYS A 506 25.43 -6.55 -16.19
N LEU A 507 25.50 -5.88 -15.02
CA LEU A 507 25.47 -4.44 -14.74
C LEU A 507 25.91 -3.51 -15.89
#